data_AF-Q3BNL3-F1
#
_entry.id   AF-Q3BNL3-F1
#
_cell.length_a   1.000
_cell.length_b   1.000
_cell.length_c   1.000
_cell.angle_alpha   90.00
_cell.angle_beta   90.00
_cell.angle_gamma   90.00
#
_symmetry.space_group_name_H-M   'P 1'
#
loop_
_entity.id
_entity.type
_entity.pdbx_description
1 polymer ?
#
loop_
_entity_poly.entity_id
_entity_poly.type
_entity_poly.pdbx_seq_one_letter_code
_entity_poly.pdbx_strand_id
1 'polypeptide(L)'
;MRTRRPAAEQLPADELFRSRLENQIDLRHPLVQLIHRLPWSALEQALSPRLPATPGTGGRPALPVRLIAGLLYLKHAYGLSDEAVCERWLENPYWQFFTGEY
;
A
#
# COMPACT_ATOMS: atom_id res chain seq x y z
N MET A 1 23.02 -13.64 -43.91
CA MET A 1 22.15 -12.77 -43.08
C MET A 1 22.36 -13.13 -41.62
N ARG A 2 23.02 -12.27 -40.84
CA ARG A 2 23.23 -12.46 -39.39
C ARG A 2 21.94 -12.07 -38.67
N THR A 3 21.26 -13.02 -38.03
CA THR A 3 20.12 -12.76 -37.17
C THR A 3 20.61 -12.11 -35.88
N ARG A 4 20.30 -10.83 -35.72
CA ARG A 4 20.60 -10.04 -34.53
C ARG A 4 19.68 -10.53 -33.40
N ARG A 5 20.25 -11.21 -32.41
CA ARG A 5 19.59 -11.55 -31.13
C ARG A 5 19.00 -10.25 -30.55
N PRO A 6 17.70 -10.18 -30.19
CA PRO A 6 17.19 -8.97 -29.57
C PRO A 6 17.96 -8.77 -28.26
N ALA A 7 18.44 -7.55 -28.07
CA ALA A 7 19.12 -7.15 -26.84
C ALA A 7 18.23 -7.50 -25.67
N ALA A 8 18.77 -8.26 -24.71
CA ALA A 8 18.13 -8.44 -23.42
C ALA A 8 17.75 -7.06 -22.90
N GLU A 9 16.46 -6.87 -22.68
CA GLU A 9 15.85 -5.67 -22.15
C GLU A 9 16.57 -5.32 -20.86
N GLN A 10 17.44 -4.31 -20.93
CA GLN A 10 18.18 -3.80 -19.78
C GLN A 10 17.16 -3.07 -18.91
N LEU A 11 16.47 -3.79 -18.03
CA LEU A 11 15.72 -3.18 -16.94
C LEU A 11 16.71 -2.27 -16.18
N PRO A 12 16.38 -0.98 -15.97
CA PRO A 12 17.28 -0.05 -15.31
C PRO A 12 17.62 -0.61 -13.92
N ALA A 13 18.91 -0.59 -13.56
CA ALA A 13 19.39 -1.15 -12.30
C ALA A 13 18.62 -0.64 -11.06
N ASP A 14 18.04 0.56 -11.14
CA ASP A 14 17.15 1.12 -10.13
C ASP A 14 15.91 0.25 -9.82
N GLU A 15 15.38 -0.52 -10.77
CA GLU A 15 14.28 -1.46 -10.54
C GLU A 15 14.73 -2.75 -9.84
N LEU A 16 16.01 -3.12 -9.99
CA LEU A 16 16.62 -4.28 -9.33
C LEU A 16 16.88 -4.03 -7.84
N PHE A 17 17.12 -2.77 -7.44
CA PHE A 17 17.49 -2.39 -6.08
C PHE A 17 16.38 -1.73 -5.26
N ARG A 18 15.21 -1.45 -5.86
CA ARG A 18 14.01 -1.20 -5.05
C ARG A 18 13.67 -2.53 -4.38
N SER A 19 14.10 -2.70 -3.13
CA SER A 19 13.63 -3.77 -2.25
C SER A 19 12.12 -3.59 -2.07
N ARG A 20 11.35 -4.07 -3.06
CA ARG A 20 9.90 -4.06 -3.02
C ARG A 20 9.49 -4.67 -1.69
N LEU A 21 8.54 -4.05 -1.03
CA LEU A 21 8.07 -4.46 0.28
C LEU A 21 7.66 -5.94 0.26
N GLU A 22 7.13 -6.40 -0.89
CA GLU A 22 6.81 -7.79 -1.23
C GLU A 22 7.98 -8.77 -1.05
N ASN A 23 9.22 -8.32 -1.26
CA ASN A 23 10.43 -9.13 -1.08
C ASN A 23 10.85 -9.24 0.40
N GLN A 24 10.26 -8.45 1.28
CA GLN A 24 10.61 -8.36 2.71
C GLN A 24 9.56 -9.05 3.62
N ILE A 25 8.45 -9.51 3.05
CA ILE A 25 7.31 -10.06 3.79
C ILE A 25 6.96 -11.48 3.32
N ASP A 26 6.46 -12.31 4.24
CA ASP A 26 5.84 -13.58 3.88
C ASP A 26 4.43 -13.32 3.33
N LEU A 27 4.19 -13.68 2.07
CA LEU A 27 2.88 -13.53 1.42
C LEU A 27 1.78 -14.39 2.05
N ARG A 28 2.16 -15.41 2.84
CA ARG A 28 1.23 -16.25 3.60
C ARG A 28 0.78 -15.62 4.91
N HIS A 29 1.35 -14.49 5.29
CA HIS A 29 1.01 -13.80 6.53
C HIS A 29 -0.49 -13.40 6.53
N PRO A 30 -1.21 -13.55 7.66
CA PRO A 30 -2.66 -13.30 7.70
C PRO A 30 -3.08 -11.90 7.22
N LEU A 31 -2.31 -10.86 7.53
CA LEU A 31 -2.60 -9.50 7.04
C LEU A 31 -2.49 -9.42 5.51
N VAL A 32 -1.50 -10.09 4.89
CA VAL A 32 -1.34 -10.10 3.43
C VAL A 32 -2.53 -10.82 2.79
N GLN A 33 -2.91 -11.97 3.33
CA GLN A 33 -4.06 -12.74 2.86
C GLN A 33 -5.37 -11.94 3.00
N LEU A 34 -5.49 -11.14 4.07
CA LEU A 34 -6.66 -10.30 4.31
C LEU A 34 -6.80 -9.18 3.26
N ILE A 35 -5.70 -8.62 2.76
CA ILE A 35 -5.73 -7.59 1.69
C ILE A 35 -6.50 -8.12 0.48
N HIS A 36 -6.28 -9.37 0.09
CA HIS A 36 -6.95 -9.94 -1.07
C HIS A 36 -8.44 -10.24 -0.84
N ARG A 37 -8.90 -10.26 0.42
CA ARG A 37 -10.29 -10.55 0.78
C ARG A 37 -11.10 -9.29 1.08
N LEU A 38 -10.44 -8.19 1.41
CA LEU A 38 -11.12 -6.94 1.73
C LEU A 38 -11.67 -6.28 0.45
N PRO A 39 -12.91 -5.77 0.47
CA PRO A 39 -13.53 -5.14 -0.69
C PRO A 39 -13.06 -3.69 -0.87
N TRP A 40 -11.76 -3.50 -1.16
CA TRP A 40 -11.14 -2.17 -1.23
C TRP A 40 -11.84 -1.22 -2.20
N SER A 41 -12.24 -1.70 -3.38
CA SER A 41 -12.96 -0.87 -4.36
C SER A 41 -14.31 -0.39 -3.84
N ALA A 42 -15.01 -1.20 -3.05
CA ALA A 42 -16.28 -0.79 -2.45
C ALA A 42 -16.06 0.24 -1.33
N LEU A 43 -15.00 0.08 -0.53
CA LEU A 43 -14.59 1.07 0.46
C LEU A 43 -14.23 2.41 -0.19
N GLU A 44 -13.45 2.37 -1.27
CA GLU A 44 -13.10 3.55 -2.06
C GLU A 44 -14.34 4.27 -2.61
N GLN A 45 -15.27 3.52 -3.22
CA GLN A 45 -16.52 4.09 -3.73
C GLN A 45 -17.36 4.73 -2.61
N ALA A 46 -17.49 4.07 -1.46
CA ALA A 46 -18.27 4.57 -0.34
C ALA A 46 -17.65 5.83 0.32
N LEU A 47 -16.31 5.94 0.29
CA LEU A 47 -15.57 7.00 0.98
C LEU A 47 -15.14 8.15 0.06
N SER A 48 -15.10 7.94 -1.27
CA SER A 48 -14.72 8.94 -2.26
C SER A 48 -15.45 10.29 -2.12
N PRO A 49 -16.78 10.34 -1.85
CA PRO A 49 -17.48 11.62 -1.67
C PRO A 49 -16.99 12.44 -0.47
N ARG A 50 -16.41 11.79 0.55
CA ARG A 50 -15.92 12.43 1.77
C ARG A 50 -14.42 12.68 1.75
N LEU A 51 -13.68 11.91 0.95
CA LEU A 51 -12.23 11.95 0.82
C LEU A 51 -11.83 12.21 -0.63
N PRO A 52 -12.09 13.42 -1.16
CA PRO A 52 -11.76 13.73 -2.55
C PRO A 52 -10.24 13.77 -2.76
N ALA A 53 -9.77 13.05 -3.78
CA ALA A 53 -8.38 13.09 -4.23
C ALA A 53 -7.99 14.49 -4.76
N THR A 54 -8.96 15.24 -5.31
CA THR A 54 -8.75 16.60 -5.81
C THR A 54 -9.79 17.53 -5.18
N PRO A 55 -9.43 18.32 -4.15
CA PRO A 55 -10.36 19.24 -3.50
C PRO A 55 -10.76 20.39 -4.45
N GLY A 56 -12.06 20.64 -4.61
CA GLY A 56 -12.56 21.68 -5.52
C GLY A 56 -12.38 23.13 -5.02
N THR A 57 -12.17 23.33 -3.72
CA THR A 57 -12.12 24.65 -3.07
C THR A 57 -10.73 25.05 -2.56
N GLY A 58 -9.68 24.34 -2.99
CA GLY A 58 -8.33 24.48 -2.43
C GLY A 58 -8.21 23.74 -1.09
N GLY A 59 -7.11 23.01 -0.90
CA GLY A 59 -6.86 22.18 0.28
C GLY A 59 -5.91 21.02 -0.03
N ARG A 60 -5.40 20.36 1.00
CA ARG A 60 -4.58 19.15 0.82
C ARG A 60 -5.48 18.01 0.31
N PRO A 61 -5.08 17.30 -0.76
CA PRO A 61 -5.72 16.05 -1.17
C PRO A 61 -5.93 15.10 0.00
N ALA A 62 -7.05 14.38 0.00
CA ALA A 62 -7.22 13.28 0.94
C ALA A 62 -6.12 12.23 0.73
N LEU A 63 -5.69 11.60 1.83
CA LEU A 63 -4.81 10.44 1.75
C LEU A 63 -5.56 9.27 1.06
N PRO A 64 -4.83 8.31 0.48
CA PRO A 64 -5.45 7.13 -0.12
C PRO A 64 -6.40 6.45 0.85
N VAL A 65 -7.59 6.06 0.36
CA VAL A 65 -8.61 5.42 1.20
C VAL A 65 -8.08 4.15 1.85
N ARG A 66 -7.26 3.37 1.12
CA ARG A 66 -6.62 2.17 1.66
C ARG A 66 -5.68 2.46 2.84
N LEU A 67 -4.94 3.56 2.80
CA LEU A 67 -4.09 3.97 3.91
C LEU A 67 -4.96 4.30 5.14
N ILE A 68 -5.97 5.15 4.98
CA ILE A 68 -6.85 5.56 6.08
C ILE A 68 -7.60 4.35 6.67
N ALA A 69 -8.28 3.56 5.82
CA ALA A 69 -9.06 2.41 6.25
C ALA A 69 -8.17 1.32 6.86
N GLY A 70 -6.98 1.10 6.29
CA GLY A 70 -6.00 0.15 6.80
C GLY A 70 -5.49 0.51 8.18
N LEU A 71 -5.11 1.76 8.41
CA LEU A 71 -4.67 2.24 9.73
C LEU A 71 -5.78 2.16 10.78
N LEU A 72 -7.01 2.55 10.42
CA LEU A 72 -8.17 2.43 11.32
C LEU A 72 -8.47 0.97 11.68
N TYR A 73 -8.36 0.05 10.71
CA TYR A 73 -8.49 -1.38 10.97
C TYR A 73 -7.42 -1.87 11.93
N LEU A 74 -6.14 -1.55 11.69
CA LEU A 74 -5.02 -1.97 12.54
C LEU A 74 -5.13 -1.39 13.95
N LYS A 75 -5.51 -0.11 14.07
CA LYS A 75 -5.79 0.53 15.36
C LYS A 75 -6.81 -0.27 16.16
N HIS A 76 -7.95 -0.59 15.53
CA HIS A 76 -9.04 -1.29 16.18
C HIS A 76 -8.68 -2.75 16.51
N ALA A 77 -8.12 -3.50 15.55
CA ALA A 77 -7.79 -4.91 15.68
C ALA A 77 -6.74 -5.18 16.77
N TYR A 78 -5.82 -4.23 16.99
CA TYR A 78 -4.75 -4.34 17.99
C TYR A 78 -4.97 -3.48 19.24
N GLY A 79 -6.09 -2.76 19.36
CA GLY A 79 -6.43 -1.94 20.52
C GLY A 79 -5.42 -0.81 20.80
N LEU A 80 -4.93 -0.14 19.76
CA LEU A 80 -3.85 0.85 19.85
C LEU A 80 -4.36 2.30 19.90
N SER A 81 -3.53 3.20 20.44
CA SER A 81 -3.69 4.65 20.23
C SER A 81 -3.25 5.05 18.82
N ASP A 82 -3.54 6.30 18.41
CA ASP A 82 -3.10 6.81 17.11
C ASP A 82 -1.57 6.88 17.01
N GLU A 83 -0.90 7.30 18.08
CA GLU A 83 0.56 7.41 18.18
C GLU A 83 1.21 6.02 18.07
N ALA A 84 0.70 5.04 18.80
CA ALA A 84 1.21 3.67 18.77
C ALA A 84 1.01 3.00 17.40
N VAL A 85 -0.04 3.38 16.66
CA VAL A 85 -0.22 2.96 15.27
C VAL A 85 0.87 3.54 14.38
N CYS A 86 1.16 4.84 14.51
CA CYS A 86 2.21 5.49 13.73
C CYS A 86 3.60 4.88 13.99
N GLU A 87 3.96 4.67 15.25
CA GLU A 87 5.23 4.05 15.64
C GLU A 87 5.36 2.63 15.05
N ARG A 88 4.32 1.81 15.24
CA ARG A 88 4.35 0.42 14.78
C ARG A 88 4.28 0.28 13.27
N TRP A 89 3.62 1.20 12.58
CA TRP A 89 3.58 1.24 11.12
C TRP A 89 4.97 1.56 10.52
N LEU A 90 5.74 2.44 11.17
CA LEU A 90 7.08 2.82 10.70
C LEU A 90 8.04 1.62 10.66
N GLU A 91 7.92 0.71 11.63
CA GLU A 91 8.82 -0.43 11.79
C GLU A 91 8.31 -1.74 11.15
N ASN A 92 7.06 -1.79 10.68
CA ASN A 92 6.42 -3.04 10.27
C ASN A 92 6.07 -3.08 8.77
N PRO A 93 6.83 -3.85 7.95
CA PRO A 93 6.57 -3.94 6.51
C PRO A 93 5.23 -4.62 6.17
N TYR A 94 4.69 -5.49 7.04
CA TYR A 94 3.36 -6.05 6.83
C TYR A 94 2.26 -5.00 6.94
N TRP A 95 2.43 -4.01 7.82
CA TRP A 95 1.46 -2.93 8.03
C TRP A 95 1.50 -1.94 6.89
N GLN A 96 2.70 -1.58 6.45
CA GLN A 96 2.93 -0.77 5.26
C GLN A 96 2.30 -1.42 4.01
N PHE A 97 2.52 -2.72 3.81
CA PHE A 97 1.93 -3.48 2.70
C PHE A 97 0.39 -3.51 2.79
N PHE A 98 -0.14 -3.75 4.00
CA PHE A 98 -1.58 -3.74 4.26
C PHE A 98 -2.23 -2.41 3.85
N THR A 99 -1.56 -1.30 4.16
CA THR A 99 -2.03 0.05 3.85
C THR A 99 -1.78 0.51 2.42
N GLY A 100 -1.07 -0.28 1.60
CA GLY A 100 -0.89 0.00 0.16
C GLY A 100 0.50 0.49 -0.26
N GLU A 101 1.53 0.31 0.57
CA GLU A 101 2.93 0.52 0.19
C GLU A 101 3.51 -0.72 -0.52
N TYR A 102 4.39 -0.53 -1.51
CA TYR A 102 4.91 -1.58 -2.39
C TYR A 102 6.39 -1.40 -2.74
#